data_AF-A0A7V8DCY7-F1
#
_entry.id   AF-A0A7V8DCY7-F1
#
_cell.length_a   1.000
_cell.length_b   1.000
_cell.length_c   1.000
_cell.angle_alpha   90.00
_cell.angle_beta   90.00
_cell.angle_gamma   90.00
#
_symmetry.space_group_name_H-M   'P 1'
#
loop_
_entity.id
_entity.type
_entity.pdbx_description
1 polymer ?
#
loop_
_entity_poly.entity_id
_entity_poly.type
_entity_poly.pdbx_seq_one_letter_code
_entity_poly.pdbx_strand_id
1 'polypeptide(L)'
;MTMPFCEGANDSGLAGRVLYRDAMMLILNKPAGMPVHAGPSGEITLEHGLDSLRFGLPTRPGLAHRLDRDTSGCLVLGRHRRALRRLGQLFIARRVEKTYWAVVQGEPDDAVGTIDLPLAKVSLHKSRWQMKVDTTVGQTAITDYRVVARRGGLTWLALHPRTGRTHQIRVH
;
A
#
# COMPACT_ATOMS: atom_id res chain seq x y z
N MET A 1 23.74 11.59 14.55
CA MET A 1 22.91 10.59 13.84
C MET A 1 21.68 11.31 13.31
N THR A 2 21.79 11.84 12.09
CA THR A 2 20.73 12.59 11.42
C THR A 2 19.61 11.62 11.04
N MET A 3 18.40 11.87 11.54
CA MET A 3 17.20 11.16 11.10
C MET A 3 17.00 11.39 9.60
N PRO A 4 16.50 10.41 8.83
CA PRO A 4 16.43 10.48 7.36
C PRO A 4 15.36 11.46 6.83
N PHE A 5 14.95 12.44 7.63
CA PHE A 5 13.92 13.43 7.26
C PHE A 5 14.49 14.61 6.46
N CYS A 6 15.80 14.84 6.46
CA CYS A 6 16.39 15.97 5.75
C CYS A 6 17.02 15.56 4.42
N GLU A 7 16.30 15.77 3.31
CA GLU A 7 16.84 16.45 2.12
C GLU A 7 15.71 16.80 1.14
N GLY A 8 15.37 18.10 1.09
CA GLY A 8 14.35 18.68 0.20
C GLY A 8 13.61 19.84 0.89
N ALA A 9 13.71 21.05 0.35
CA ALA A 9 13.20 22.29 0.94
C ALA A 9 11.74 22.19 1.44
N ASN A 10 11.50 22.58 2.71
CA ASN A 10 10.29 22.39 3.54
C ASN A 10 10.16 21.00 4.21
N ASP A 11 11.11 20.62 5.08
CA ASP A 11 10.97 19.41 5.92
C ASP A 11 9.92 19.61 7.03
N SER A 12 8.67 19.26 6.71
CA SER A 12 7.58 19.09 7.67
C SER A 12 7.33 17.61 7.99
N GLY A 13 8.33 16.74 7.76
CA GLY A 13 8.27 15.31 8.05
C GLY A 13 7.05 14.62 7.41
N LEU A 14 6.39 13.75 8.17
CA LEU A 14 5.12 13.14 7.71
C LEU A 14 3.97 14.15 7.57
N ALA A 15 3.99 15.26 8.30
CA ALA A 15 2.92 16.25 8.24
C ALA A 15 2.84 16.93 6.86
N GLY A 16 4.00 17.18 6.23
CA GLY A 16 4.09 17.68 4.85
C GLY A 16 3.56 16.71 3.78
N ARG A 17 3.26 15.45 4.16
CA ARG A 17 2.74 14.41 3.26
C ARG A 17 1.25 14.14 3.43
N VAL A 18 0.55 14.93 4.24
CA VAL A 18 -0.90 14.78 4.44
C VAL A 18 -1.64 15.27 3.20
N LEU A 19 -2.34 14.36 2.52
CA LEU A 19 -3.23 14.65 1.39
C LEU A 19 -4.62 15.07 1.84
N TYR A 20 -5.07 14.52 2.97
CA TYR A 20 -6.40 14.80 3.52
C TYR A 20 -6.41 14.64 5.03
N ARG A 21 -7.18 15.48 5.72
CA ARG A 21 -7.40 15.44 7.17
C ARG A 21 -8.81 15.89 7.50
N ASP A 22 -9.54 15.05 8.24
CA ASP A 22 -10.79 15.43 8.90
C ASP A 22 -10.79 14.96 10.37
N ALA A 23 -11.93 15.02 11.05
CA ALA A 23 -12.05 14.58 12.45
C ALA A 23 -11.78 13.08 12.65
N MET A 24 -12.00 12.25 11.63
CA MET A 24 -11.96 10.80 11.68
C MET A 24 -10.63 10.22 11.19
N MET A 25 -10.10 10.74 10.08
CA MET A 25 -9.00 10.12 9.35
C MET A 25 -7.95 11.10 8.83
N LEU A 26 -6.79 10.54 8.52
CA LEU A 26 -5.75 11.18 7.71
C LEU A 26 -5.51 10.30 6.47
N ILE A 27 -5.19 10.92 5.34
CA ILE A 27 -4.64 10.23 4.18
C ILE A 27 -3.26 10.80 3.94
N LEU A 28 -2.24 9.94 3.93
CA LEU A 28 -0.87 10.30 3.63
C LEU A 28 -0.51 9.94 2.19
N ASN A 29 0.37 10.72 1.58
CA ASN A 29 1.17 10.31 0.43
C ASN A 29 2.41 9.55 0.92
N LYS A 30 2.30 8.23 1.07
CA LYS A 30 3.44 7.39 1.49
C LYS A 30 4.51 7.40 0.40
N PRO A 31 5.77 7.72 0.71
CA PRO A 31 6.86 7.56 -0.26
C PRO A 31 7.14 6.07 -0.51
N ALA A 32 7.67 5.75 -1.70
CA ALA A 32 8.29 4.45 -1.96
C ALA A 32 9.57 4.31 -1.11
N GLY A 33 10.00 3.07 -0.85
CA GLY A 33 11.18 2.74 -0.06
C GLY A 33 10.99 2.80 1.46
N MET A 34 9.87 3.34 1.95
CA MET A 34 9.55 3.42 3.37
C MET A 34 8.60 2.29 3.79
N PRO A 35 9.00 1.38 4.69
CA PRO A 35 8.13 0.35 5.23
C PRO A 35 7.10 0.97 6.18
N VAL A 36 5.88 0.42 6.15
CA VAL A 36 4.80 0.87 7.04
C VAL A 36 4.99 0.36 8.46
N HIS A 37 5.29 -0.94 8.62
CA HIS A 37 5.47 -1.64 9.89
C HIS A 37 6.86 -2.29 9.97
N ALA A 38 7.34 -2.55 11.20
CA ALA A 38 8.65 -3.16 11.43
C ALA A 38 8.73 -4.54 10.78
N GLY A 39 9.74 -4.72 9.92
CA GLY A 39 10.16 -6.02 9.41
C GLY A 39 11.18 -6.69 10.32
N PRO A 40 11.65 -7.92 9.98
CA PRO A 40 12.67 -8.64 10.74
C PRO A 40 14.01 -7.90 10.85
N SER A 41 14.25 -6.94 9.95
CA SER A 41 15.44 -6.10 9.83
C SER A 41 15.53 -4.97 10.85
N GLY A 42 14.47 -4.67 11.62
CA GLY A 42 14.47 -3.58 12.61
C GLY A 42 14.62 -2.17 12.00
N GLU A 43 14.32 -2.01 10.71
CA GLU A 43 14.44 -0.75 9.99
C GLU A 43 13.43 0.32 10.45
N ILE A 44 13.76 1.60 10.24
CA ILE A 44 12.87 2.72 10.53
C ILE A 44 11.63 2.64 9.62
N THR A 45 10.46 2.79 10.23
CA THR A 45 9.15 2.66 9.56
C THR A 45 8.32 3.92 9.72
N LEU A 46 7.27 4.04 8.90
CA LEU A 46 6.30 5.12 9.01
C LEU A 46 5.64 5.19 10.40
N GLU A 47 5.45 4.05 11.07
CA GLU A 47 4.90 3.99 12.44
C GLU A 47 5.70 4.81 13.47
N HIS A 48 7.01 4.96 13.29
CA HIS A 48 7.85 5.74 14.19
C HIS A 48 7.54 7.24 14.11
N GLY A 49 7.03 7.72 12.98
CA GLY A 49 6.69 9.13 12.78
C GLY A 49 5.24 9.49 13.14
N LEU A 50 4.37 8.51 13.46
CA LEU A 50 2.92 8.77 13.62
C LEU A 50 2.59 9.72 14.77
N ASP A 51 3.45 9.85 15.77
CA ASP A 51 3.27 10.81 16.86
C ASP A 51 3.26 12.27 16.37
N SER A 52 3.99 12.59 15.29
CA SER A 52 3.95 13.92 14.66
C SER A 52 2.59 14.27 14.03
N LEU A 53 1.72 13.27 13.84
CA LEU A 53 0.43 13.39 13.16
C LEU A 53 -0.77 13.48 14.13
N ARG A 54 -0.52 13.79 15.40
CA ARG A 54 -1.58 13.94 16.41
C ARG A 54 -2.53 15.09 16.09
N PHE A 55 -2.00 16.20 15.59
CA PHE A 55 -2.77 17.42 15.31
C PHE A 55 -3.70 17.81 16.48
N GLY A 56 -3.12 17.91 17.68
CA GLY A 56 -3.82 18.28 18.91
C GLY A 56 -4.57 17.14 19.62
N LEU A 57 -4.57 15.92 19.08
CA LEU A 57 -5.23 14.77 19.73
C LEU A 57 -4.33 14.07 20.77
N PRO A 58 -4.93 13.52 21.85
CA PRO A 58 -4.19 12.85 22.93
C PRO A 58 -3.59 11.51 22.50
N THR A 59 -4.07 10.93 21.40
CA THR A 59 -3.55 9.68 20.84
C THR A 59 -3.05 9.92 19.43
N ARG A 60 -1.91 9.31 19.10
CA ARG A 60 -1.43 9.25 17.72
C ARG A 60 -2.44 8.49 16.84
N PRO A 61 -2.56 8.84 15.56
CA PRO A 61 -3.35 8.06 14.61
C PRO A 61 -2.76 6.65 14.46
N GLY A 62 -3.59 5.69 14.08
CA GLY A 62 -3.17 4.33 13.74
C GLY A 62 -3.39 4.01 12.27
N LEU A 63 -2.82 2.90 11.81
CA LEU A 63 -2.93 2.43 10.43
C LEU A 63 -4.24 1.69 10.19
N ALA A 64 -5.00 2.11 9.18
CA ALA A 64 -6.22 1.40 8.76
C ALA A 64 -5.93 0.26 7.78
N HIS A 65 -4.84 0.39 7.01
CA HIS A 65 -4.28 -0.63 6.13
C HIS A 65 -2.78 -0.39 5.97
N ARG A 66 -2.13 -1.25 5.19
CA ARG A 66 -0.72 -1.13 4.82
C ARG A 66 -0.55 -1.01 3.31
N LEU A 67 0.60 -0.47 2.92
CA LEU A 67 1.18 -0.56 1.60
C LEU A 67 2.54 -1.24 1.73
N ASP A 68 3.00 -1.91 0.67
CA ASP A 68 4.34 -2.49 0.67
C ASP A 68 5.41 -1.39 0.71
N ARG A 69 6.63 -1.77 1.11
CA ARG A 69 7.76 -0.84 1.28
C ARG A 69 7.96 0.05 0.04
N ASP A 70 8.04 -0.57 -1.13
CA ASP A 70 8.33 0.13 -2.38
C ASP A 70 7.07 0.67 -3.09
N THR A 71 5.87 0.41 -2.55
CA THR A 71 4.63 0.98 -3.07
C THR A 71 4.41 2.36 -2.49
N SER A 72 4.31 3.40 -3.32
CA SER A 72 3.93 4.75 -2.89
C SER A 72 2.41 4.97 -2.93
N GLY A 73 1.95 6.11 -2.41
CA GLY A 73 0.57 6.59 -2.60
C GLY A 73 -0.26 6.65 -1.31
N CYS A 74 -1.58 6.61 -1.48
CA CYS A 74 -2.54 6.87 -0.41
C CYS A 74 -2.48 5.82 0.71
N LEU A 75 -2.11 6.26 1.91
CA LEU A 75 -2.15 5.46 3.13
C LEU A 75 -3.13 6.08 4.13
N VAL A 76 -4.18 5.33 4.47
CA VAL A 76 -5.25 5.80 5.36
C VAL A 76 -4.92 5.50 6.81
N LEU A 77 -5.05 6.52 7.66
CA LEU A 77 -4.89 6.44 9.10
C LEU A 77 -6.19 6.81 9.82
N GLY A 78 -6.55 6.08 10.87
CA GLY A 78 -7.63 6.48 11.77
C GLY A 78 -7.11 7.32 12.93
N ARG A 79 -7.71 8.49 13.17
CA ARG A 79 -7.25 9.46 14.18
C ARG A 79 -7.53 9.04 15.64
N HIS A 80 -8.46 8.11 15.83
CA HIS A 80 -8.84 7.57 17.13
C HIS A 80 -9.41 6.16 17.00
N ARG A 81 -9.56 5.43 18.12
CA ARG A 81 -9.98 4.02 18.16
C ARG A 81 -11.29 3.74 17.40
N ARG A 82 -12.31 4.60 17.56
CA ARG A 82 -13.59 4.48 16.84
C ARG A 82 -13.43 4.62 15.32
N ALA A 83 -12.56 5.53 14.86
CA ALA A 83 -12.27 5.70 13.45
C ALA A 83 -11.55 4.49 12.88
N LEU A 84 -10.53 3.97 13.57
CA LEU A 84 -9.82 2.76 13.17
C LEU A 84 -10.75 1.57 13.01
N ARG A 85 -11.64 1.34 13.98
CA ARG A 85 -12.63 0.25 13.89
C ARG A 85 -13.52 0.41 12.66
N ARG A 86 -14.03 1.62 12.40
CA ARG A 86 -14.89 1.89 11.24
C ARG A 86 -14.15 1.71 9.91
N LEU A 87 -12.94 2.24 9.81
CA LEU A 87 -12.10 2.09 8.61
C LEU A 87 -11.76 0.62 8.36
N GLY A 88 -11.35 -0.10 9.40
CA GLY A 88 -11.09 -1.55 9.32
C GLY A 88 -12.30 -2.34 8.82
N GLN A 89 -13.51 -2.01 9.30
CA GLN A 89 -14.74 -2.61 8.80
C GLN A 89 -14.99 -2.32 7.31
N LEU A 90 -14.69 -1.11 6.82
CA LEU A 90 -14.81 -0.78 5.40
C LEU A 90 -13.82 -1.57 4.54
N PHE A 91 -12.58 -1.75 5.01
CA PHE A 91 -11.58 -2.56 4.32
C PHE A 91 -11.96 -4.06 4.30
N ILE A 92 -12.41 -4.61 5.44
CA ILE A 92 -12.86 -6.00 5.54
C ILE A 92 -14.08 -6.25 4.64
N ALA A 93 -15.04 -5.33 4.65
CA ALA A 93 -16.26 -5.40 3.83
C ALA A 93 -16.02 -5.02 2.35
N ARG A 94 -14.77 -4.74 1.93
CA ARG A 94 -14.40 -4.33 0.56
C ARG A 94 -15.20 -3.13 0.04
N ARG A 95 -15.55 -2.20 0.93
CA ARG A 95 -16.23 -0.93 0.61
C ARG A 95 -15.28 0.21 0.29
N VAL A 96 -13.98 -0.08 0.24
CA VAL A 96 -12.94 0.88 -0.14
C VAL A 96 -12.42 0.48 -1.51
N GLU A 97 -12.69 1.33 -2.48
CA GLU A 97 -12.12 1.21 -3.82
C GLU A 97 -10.69 1.75 -3.82
N LYS A 98 -9.80 1.04 -4.51
CA LYS A 98 -8.38 1.39 -4.62
C LYS A 98 -7.99 1.31 -6.07
N THR A 99 -7.31 2.34 -6.55
CA THR A 99 -6.73 2.38 -7.88
C THR A 99 -5.22 2.50 -7.74
N TYR A 100 -4.50 1.57 -8.35
CA TYR A 100 -3.04 1.59 -8.42
C TYR A 100 -2.62 1.87 -9.84
N TRP A 101 -1.64 2.74 -9.99
CA TRP A 101 -1.01 2.98 -11.28
C TRP A 101 0.35 2.30 -11.31
N ALA A 102 0.60 1.52 -12.34
CA ALA A 102 1.87 0.83 -12.53
C ALA A 102 2.31 0.91 -13.99
N VAL A 103 3.62 0.95 -14.21
CA VAL A 103 4.21 0.73 -15.53
C VAL A 103 4.77 -0.68 -15.54
N VAL A 104 4.33 -1.49 -16.49
CA VAL A 104 4.76 -2.89 -16.66
C VAL A 104 5.50 -3.07 -17.99
N GLN A 105 6.31 -4.12 -18.06
CA GLN A 105 6.92 -4.56 -19.33
C GLN A 105 5.93 -5.39 -20.13
N GLY A 106 5.96 -5.23 -21.45
CA GLY A 106 5.03 -5.88 -22.37
C GLY A 106 3.71 -5.12 -22.52
N GLU A 107 2.85 -5.65 -23.39
CA GLU A 107 1.55 -5.08 -23.73
C GLU A 107 0.48 -6.17 -23.57
N PRO A 108 -0.43 -6.05 -22.59
CA PRO A 108 -1.60 -6.92 -22.53
C PRO A 108 -2.41 -6.78 -23.81
N ASP A 109 -2.86 -7.90 -24.35
CA ASP A 109 -3.65 -7.97 -25.58
C ASP A 109 -4.92 -7.11 -25.45
N ASP A 110 -5.66 -7.33 -24.36
CA ASP A 110 -6.88 -6.60 -24.07
C ASP A 110 -6.62 -5.26 -23.37
N ALA A 111 -7.40 -4.24 -23.73
CA ALA A 111 -7.34 -2.93 -23.07
C ALA A 111 -7.94 -2.94 -21.65
N VAL A 112 -8.77 -3.92 -21.34
CA VAL A 112 -9.38 -4.15 -20.02
C VAL A 112 -9.41 -5.65 -19.77
N GLY A 113 -9.07 -6.07 -18.56
CA GLY A 113 -9.15 -7.48 -18.20
C GLY A 113 -9.15 -7.72 -16.70
N THR A 114 -9.23 -9.00 -16.34
CA THR A 114 -9.20 -9.46 -14.95
C THR A 114 -8.10 -10.52 -14.81
N ILE A 115 -7.20 -10.31 -13.85
CA ILE A 115 -6.20 -11.29 -13.44
C ILE A 115 -6.77 -12.02 -12.22
N ASP A 116 -7.21 -13.27 -12.43
CA ASP A 116 -7.71 -14.18 -11.40
C ASP A 116 -6.74 -15.35 -11.24
N LEU A 117 -5.70 -15.13 -10.42
CA LEU A 117 -4.63 -16.09 -10.19
C LEU A 117 -4.43 -16.23 -8.68
N PRO A 118 -4.75 -17.38 -8.05
CA PRO A 118 -4.65 -17.56 -6.61
C PRO A 118 -3.19 -17.49 -6.14
N LEU A 119 -2.96 -16.89 -4.97
CA LEU A 119 -1.61 -16.60 -4.46
C LEU A 119 -1.29 -17.36 -3.18
N ALA A 120 -0.14 -18.02 -3.15
CA ALA A 120 0.42 -18.69 -1.98
C ALA A 120 1.75 -18.08 -1.55
N LYS A 121 2.02 -18.13 -0.24
CA LYS A 121 3.33 -17.80 0.32
C LYS A 121 4.25 -19.02 0.19
N VAL A 122 5.35 -18.87 -0.51
CA VAL A 122 6.37 -19.92 -0.69
C VAL A 122 7.59 -19.57 0.13
N SER A 123 7.97 -20.46 1.06
CA SER A 123 9.21 -20.31 1.82
C SER A 123 10.42 -20.61 0.94
N LEU A 124 11.44 -19.78 1.05
CA LEU A 124 12.77 -19.99 0.48
C LEU A 124 13.75 -20.31 1.62
N HIS A 125 15.03 -20.53 1.29
CA HIS A 125 16.07 -20.74 2.30
C HIS A 125 16.28 -19.51 3.19
N LYS A 126 16.67 -19.75 4.45
CA LYS A 126 17.10 -18.73 5.45
C LYS A 126 16.05 -17.61 5.68
N SER A 127 14.83 -17.99 6.05
CA SER A 127 13.72 -17.08 6.42
C SER A 127 13.24 -16.12 5.31
N ARG A 128 13.74 -16.29 4.09
CA ARG A 128 13.21 -15.58 2.92
C ARG A 128 11.94 -16.26 2.45
N TRP A 129 11.00 -15.50 1.94
CA TRP A 129 9.78 -16.00 1.34
C TRP A 129 9.36 -15.09 0.20
N GLN A 130 8.53 -15.60 -0.70
CA GLN A 130 7.90 -14.81 -1.76
C GLN A 130 6.45 -15.26 -1.96
N MET A 131 5.65 -14.39 -2.56
CA MET A 131 4.32 -14.76 -3.05
C MET A 131 4.45 -15.30 -4.47
N LYS A 132 3.72 -16.37 -4.78
CA LYS A 132 3.63 -16.93 -6.14
C LYS A 132 2.19 -17.31 -6.45
N VAL A 133 1.91 -17.40 -7.75
CA VAL A 133 0.70 -18.06 -8.24
C VAL A 133 0.79 -19.55 -7.92
N ASP A 134 -0.25 -20.08 -7.27
CA ASP A 134 -0.37 -21.49 -6.90
C ASP A 134 -1.85 -21.89 -6.92
N THR A 135 -2.23 -22.72 -7.88
CA THR A 135 -3.62 -23.16 -8.07
C THR A 135 -4.07 -24.26 -7.11
N THR A 136 -3.14 -24.85 -6.36
CA THR A 136 -3.42 -25.97 -5.45
C THR A 136 -3.70 -25.47 -4.04
N VAL A 137 -2.89 -24.52 -3.54
CA VAL A 137 -2.97 -24.02 -2.16
C VAL A 137 -3.07 -22.50 -2.06
N GLY A 138 -3.10 -21.79 -3.19
CA GLY A 138 -3.21 -20.34 -3.21
C GLY A 138 -4.55 -19.83 -2.71
N GLN A 139 -4.52 -18.68 -2.06
CA GLN A 139 -5.74 -17.97 -1.67
C GLN A 139 -6.24 -17.14 -2.85
N THR A 140 -7.56 -17.10 -3.04
CA THR A 140 -8.19 -16.28 -4.09
C THR A 140 -7.66 -14.86 -4.08
N ALA A 141 -7.19 -14.43 -5.25
CA ALA A 141 -6.68 -13.10 -5.51
C ALA A 141 -7.17 -12.66 -6.90
N ILE A 142 -7.81 -11.49 -6.96
CA ILE A 142 -8.43 -10.97 -8.18
C ILE A 142 -8.07 -9.48 -8.32
N THR A 143 -7.54 -9.11 -9.48
CA THR A 143 -7.19 -7.73 -9.85
C THR A 143 -7.75 -7.40 -11.22
N ASP A 144 -8.59 -6.38 -11.32
CA ASP A 144 -8.97 -5.83 -12.63
C ASP A 144 -7.91 -4.86 -13.10
N TYR A 145 -7.68 -4.78 -14.41
CA TYR A 145 -6.80 -3.79 -15.00
C TYR A 145 -7.47 -3.08 -16.18
N ARG A 146 -6.99 -1.86 -16.44
CA ARG A 146 -7.24 -1.11 -17.66
C ARG A 146 -5.92 -0.54 -18.17
N VAL A 147 -5.68 -0.68 -19.46
CA VAL A 147 -4.57 -0.03 -20.16
C VAL A 147 -4.87 1.46 -20.28
N VAL A 148 -3.97 2.28 -19.76
CA VAL A 148 -4.03 3.74 -19.84
C VAL A 148 -3.23 4.24 -21.05
N ALA A 149 -2.02 3.70 -21.24
CA ALA A 149 -1.17 4.02 -22.38
C ALA A 149 -0.17 2.89 -22.67
N ARG A 150 0.27 2.78 -23.92
CA ARG A 150 1.33 1.87 -24.37
C ARG A 150 2.44 2.69 -25.05
N ARG A 151 3.70 2.41 -24.74
CA ARG A 151 4.84 3.05 -25.39
C ARG A 151 6.12 2.23 -25.24
N GLY A 152 6.74 1.87 -26.36
CA GLY A 152 8.07 1.29 -26.39
C GLY A 152 8.19 -0.04 -25.63
N GLY A 153 7.18 -0.92 -25.74
CA GLY A 153 7.14 -2.19 -25.02
C GLY A 153 6.86 -2.05 -23.51
N LEU A 154 6.42 -0.88 -23.06
CA LEU A 154 5.92 -0.64 -21.71
C LEU A 154 4.44 -0.28 -21.76
N THR A 155 3.71 -0.71 -20.73
CA THR A 155 2.29 -0.39 -20.57
C THR A 155 2.04 0.27 -19.23
N TRP A 156 1.36 1.42 -19.26
CA TRP A 156 0.82 2.05 -18.05
C TRP A 156 -0.59 1.49 -17.79
N LEU A 157 -0.74 0.85 -16.63
CA LEU A 157 -1.97 0.21 -16.18
C LEU A 157 -2.60 0.95 -15.01
N ALA A 158 -3.93 1.03 -15.02
CA ALA A 158 -4.75 1.27 -13.84
C ALA A 158 -5.27 -0.06 -13.31
N LEU A 159 -4.87 -0.44 -12.10
CA LEU A 159 -5.19 -1.71 -11.45
C LEU A 159 -6.15 -1.50 -10.27
N HIS A 160 -7.18 -2.32 -10.19
CA HIS A 160 -8.25 -2.27 -9.20
C HIS A 160 -8.34 -3.63 -8.50
N PRO A 161 -7.64 -3.85 -7.38
CA PRO A 161 -7.63 -5.13 -6.70
C PRO A 161 -8.96 -5.36 -5.94
N ARG A 162 -9.72 -6.40 -6.32
CA ARG A 162 -10.95 -6.82 -5.61
C ARG A 162 -10.62 -7.49 -4.28
N THR A 163 -9.43 -8.09 -4.18
CA THR A 163 -8.88 -8.70 -2.96
C THR A 163 -7.69 -7.89 -2.43
N GLY A 164 -7.06 -8.34 -1.35
CA GLY A 164 -5.95 -7.63 -0.71
C GLY A 164 -4.87 -8.57 -0.21
N ARG A 165 -4.37 -9.47 -1.07
CA ARG A 165 -3.27 -10.38 -0.70
C ARG A 165 -1.93 -9.63 -0.69
N THR A 166 -1.00 -10.12 0.12
CA THR A 166 0.37 -9.61 0.16
C THR A 166 0.97 -9.62 -1.24
N HIS A 167 1.62 -8.54 -1.66
CA HIS A 167 2.26 -8.38 -2.97
C HIS A 167 1.35 -8.64 -4.19
N GLN A 168 0.02 -8.63 -4.04
CA GLN A 168 -0.91 -9.11 -5.07
C GLN A 168 -0.67 -8.46 -6.45
N ILE A 169 -0.66 -7.13 -6.52
CA ILE A 169 -0.46 -6.36 -7.77
C ILE A 169 0.93 -6.56 -8.39
N ARG A 170 1.91 -7.02 -7.61
CA ARG A 170 3.26 -7.29 -8.14
C ARG A 170 3.40 -8.70 -8.69
N VAL A 171 2.57 -9.63 -8.22
CA VAL A 171 2.57 -11.03 -8.66
C VAL A 171 1.60 -11.24 -9.82
N HIS A 172 0.46 -10.55 -9.77
CA HIS A 172 -0.44 -10.37 -10.91
C HIS A 172 0.22 -9.44 -11.92
#